data_AF-A0A0S9Q2T1-F1
#
_entry.id   AF-A0A0S9Q2T1-F1
#
_cell.length_a   1.000
_cell.length_b   1.000
_cell.length_c   1.000
_cell.angle_alpha   90.00
_cell.angle_beta   90.00
_cell.angle_gamma   90.00
#
_symmetry.space_group_name_H-M   'P 1'
#
loop_
_entity.id
_entity.type
_entity.pdbx_description
1 polymer ?
#
loop_
_entity_poly.entity_id
_entity_poly.type
_entity_poly.pdbx_seq_one_letter_code
_entity_poly.pdbx_strand_id
1 'polypeptide(L)'
;MTHHLAALLRRSAVVGTTALVGVLGGVALAGPASADVPVGWSDPDAVDPLHAILVLGGIPLLMLIALVAMIYVPPLVRGERIAPGAPPVQNQWIGGPRKTTAELAAPDTDESQAGGARARW
;
A
#
# COMPACT_ATOMS: atom_id res chain seq x y z
N MET A 1 -8.28 3.32 -23.49
CA MET A 1 -7.30 3.45 -22.37
C MET A 1 -7.39 2.30 -21.36
N THR A 2 -8.59 1.81 -21.04
CA THR A 2 -8.84 0.69 -20.08
C THR A 2 -8.24 -0.66 -20.50
N HIS A 3 -8.22 -0.99 -21.80
CA HIS A 3 -7.68 -2.26 -22.31
C HIS A 3 -6.16 -2.41 -22.12
N HIS A 4 -5.40 -1.31 -22.21
CA HIS A 4 -3.95 -1.35 -21.97
C HIS A 4 -3.62 -1.57 -20.49
N LEU A 5 -4.43 -1.00 -19.60
CA LEU A 5 -4.27 -1.16 -18.15
C LEU A 5 -4.52 -2.61 -17.70
N ALA A 6 -5.58 -3.24 -18.23
CA ALA A 6 -5.90 -4.64 -17.98
C ALA A 6 -4.83 -5.60 -18.52
N ALA A 7 -4.26 -5.28 -19.69
CA ALA A 7 -3.17 -6.06 -20.26
C ALA A 7 -1.88 -5.92 -19.44
N LEU A 8 -1.57 -4.72 -18.94
CA LEU A 8 -0.41 -4.48 -18.07
C LEU A 8 -0.55 -5.19 -16.72
N LEU A 9 -1.72 -5.13 -16.08
CA LEU A 9 -2.02 -5.83 -14.83
C LEU A 9 -1.96 -7.35 -14.97
N ARG A 10 -2.47 -7.91 -16.08
CA ARG A 10 -2.34 -9.34 -16.36
C ARG A 10 -0.89 -9.75 -16.60
N ARG A 11 -0.13 -8.93 -17.34
CA ARG A 11 1.29 -9.21 -17.62
C ARG A 11 2.15 -9.13 -16.36
N SER A 12 1.94 -8.13 -15.50
CA SER A 12 2.66 -8.02 -14.23
C SER A 12 2.28 -9.13 -13.24
N ALA A 13 1.00 -9.52 -13.19
CA ALA A 13 0.57 -10.66 -12.39
C ALA A 13 1.20 -11.97 -12.88
N VAL A 14 1.17 -12.25 -14.19
CA VAL A 14 1.77 -13.47 -14.75
C VAL A 14 3.28 -13.51 -14.49
N VAL A 15 4.01 -12.42 -14.76
CA VAL A 15 5.47 -12.35 -14.53
C VAL A 15 5.81 -12.50 -13.04
N GLY A 16 5.04 -11.86 -12.15
CA GLY A 16 5.23 -12.01 -10.70
C GLY A 16 4.99 -13.45 -10.23
N THR A 17 3.98 -14.12 -10.81
CA THR A 17 3.63 -15.50 -10.45
C THR A 17 4.67 -16.50 -10.97
N THR A 18 5.15 -16.37 -12.21
CA THR A 18 6.21 -17.24 -12.74
C THR A 18 7.55 -17.00 -12.07
N ALA A 19 7.89 -15.76 -11.71
CA ALA A 19 9.10 -15.48 -10.94
C ALA A 19 9.03 -16.14 -9.55
N LEU A 20 7.89 -16.01 -8.86
CA LEU A 20 7.69 -16.64 -7.56
C LEU A 20 7.74 -18.17 -7.63
N VAL A 21 7.06 -18.78 -8.62
CA VAL A 21 7.09 -20.24 -8.84
C VAL A 21 8.49 -20.73 -9.24
N GLY A 22 9.21 -19.98 -10.07
CA GLY A 22 10.59 -20.31 -10.46
C GLY A 22 11.54 -20.26 -9.26
N VAL A 23 11.42 -19.25 -8.40
CA VAL A 23 12.23 -19.13 -7.18
C VAL A 23 11.87 -20.23 -6.18
N LEU A 24 10.59 -20.44 -5.89
CA LEU A 24 10.14 -21.47 -4.95
C LEU A 24 10.45 -22.88 -5.46
N GLY A 25 10.28 -23.13 -6.76
CA GLY A 25 10.65 -24.39 -7.40
C GLY A 25 12.16 -24.63 -7.38
N GLY A 26 12.97 -23.60 -7.63
CA GLY A 26 14.43 -23.67 -7.53
C GLY A 26 14.90 -23.97 -6.11
N VAL A 27 14.28 -23.35 -5.09
CA VAL A 27 14.60 -23.61 -3.67
C VAL A 27 14.13 -25.00 -3.23
N ALA A 28 12.96 -25.45 -3.68
CA ALA A 28 12.43 -26.79 -3.34
C ALA A 28 13.25 -27.92 -3.99
N LEU A 29 13.84 -27.68 -5.16
CA LEU A 29 14.71 -28.62 -5.87
C LEU A 29 16.19 -28.50 -5.47
N ALA A 30 16.56 -27.47 -4.72
CA ALA A 30 17.91 -27.33 -4.20
C ALA A 30 18.12 -28.38 -3.09
N GLY A 31 18.87 -29.43 -3.41
CA GLY A 31 19.35 -30.38 -2.42
C GLY A 31 20.32 -29.70 -1.43
N PRO A 32 20.52 -30.28 -0.23
CA PRO A 32 21.48 -29.75 0.73
C PRO A 32 22.86 -29.70 0.07
N ALA A 33 23.53 -28.54 0.17
CA ALA A 33 24.90 -28.37 -0.28
C ALA A 33 25.84 -29.11 0.69
N SER A 34 26.02 -30.41 0.48
CA SER A 34 26.96 -31.24 1.25
C SER A 34 28.32 -31.23 0.54
N ALA A 35 29.15 -30.26 0.90
CA ALA A 35 30.57 -30.26 0.56
C ALA A 35 31.38 -30.55 1.82
N ASP A 36 32.34 -31.46 1.73
CA ASP A 36 33.24 -31.73 2.84
C ASP A 36 34.12 -30.51 3.14
N VAL A 37 34.44 -30.29 4.41
CA VAL A 37 35.29 -29.19 4.84
C VAL A 37 36.75 -29.48 4.43
N PRO A 38 37.40 -28.60 3.65
CA PRO A 38 38.79 -28.80 3.26
C PRO A 38 39.74 -28.83 4.45
N VAL A 39 40.82 -29.61 4.33
CA VAL A 39 41.90 -29.65 5.33
C VAL A 39 42.47 -28.25 5.60
N GLY A 40 42.48 -27.85 6.87
CA GLY A 40 43.00 -26.55 7.34
C GLY A 40 41.96 -25.45 7.49
N TRP A 41 40.69 -25.71 7.21
CA TRP A 41 39.58 -24.77 7.45
C TRP A 41 38.94 -25.04 8.81
N SER A 42 38.32 -24.01 9.40
CA SER A 42 37.48 -24.17 10.58
C SER A 42 36.19 -24.91 10.21
N ASP A 43 35.79 -25.87 11.04
CA ASP A 43 34.53 -26.60 10.93
C ASP A 43 33.58 -26.17 12.06
N PRO A 44 32.77 -25.11 11.85
CA PRO A 44 31.86 -24.61 12.88
C PRO A 44 30.63 -25.51 13.01
N ASP A 45 29.98 -25.43 14.17
CA ASP A 45 28.72 -26.14 14.41
C ASP A 45 27.64 -25.78 13.39
N ALA A 46 26.80 -26.76 13.08
CA ALA A 46 25.68 -26.59 12.16
C ALA A 46 24.73 -25.48 12.64
N VAL A 47 24.38 -24.58 11.72
CA VAL A 47 23.43 -23.50 11.98
C VAL A 47 22.02 -24.08 12.12
N ASP A 48 21.26 -23.63 13.13
CA ASP A 48 19.84 -23.97 13.25
C ASP A 48 19.06 -23.46 12.01
N PRO A 49 18.44 -24.34 11.21
CA PRO A 49 17.72 -23.94 10.01
C PRO A 49 16.54 -22.99 10.30
N LEU A 50 15.87 -23.17 11.43
CA LEU A 50 14.75 -22.29 11.79
C LEU A 50 15.25 -20.88 12.09
N HIS A 51 16.34 -20.77 12.86
CA HIS A 51 17.00 -19.49 13.10
C HIS A 51 17.40 -18.80 11.79
N ALA A 52 18.02 -19.52 10.86
CA ALA A 52 18.41 -18.96 9.56
C ALA A 52 17.20 -18.45 8.75
N ILE A 53 16.09 -19.20 8.71
CA ILE A 53 14.86 -18.80 8.03
C ILE A 53 14.24 -17.55 8.68
N LEU A 54 14.19 -17.50 10.01
CA LEU A 54 13.65 -16.35 10.75
C LEU A 54 14.50 -15.09 10.56
N VAL A 55 15.83 -15.23 10.51
CA VAL A 55 16.73 -14.10 10.24
C VAL A 55 16.56 -13.63 8.80
N LEU A 56 16.61 -14.55 7.82
CA LEU A 56 16.61 -14.20 6.40
C LEU A 56 15.25 -13.72 5.90
N GLY A 57 14.16 -14.34 6.34
CA GLY A 57 12.79 -14.01 5.92
C GLY A 57 12.04 -13.16 6.95
N GLY A 58 12.21 -13.46 8.24
CA GLY A 58 11.49 -12.79 9.32
C GLY A 58 11.94 -11.35 9.52
N ILE A 59 13.24 -11.03 9.46
CA ILE A 59 13.71 -9.64 9.61
C ILE A 59 13.18 -8.73 8.48
N PRO A 60 13.30 -9.08 7.19
CA PRO A 60 12.72 -8.26 6.12
C PRO A 60 11.20 -8.11 6.24
N LEU A 61 10.49 -9.18 6.62
CA LEU A 61 9.04 -9.13 6.82
C LEU A 61 8.66 -8.22 7.99
N LEU A 62 9.39 -8.30 9.11
CA LEU A 62 9.19 -7.43 10.26
C LEU A 62 9.45 -5.97 9.88
N MET A 63 10.51 -5.69 9.12
CA MET A 63 10.81 -4.36 8.60
C MET A 63 9.68 -3.83 7.72
N LEU A 64 9.13 -4.66 6.83
CA LEU A 64 7.98 -4.29 6.01
C LEU A 64 6.77 -3.93 6.87
N ILE A 65 6.46 -4.75 7.87
CA ILE A 65 5.34 -4.50 8.79
C ILE A 65 5.57 -3.21 9.57
N ALA A 66 6.78 -2.99 10.08
CA ALA A 66 7.14 -1.76 10.79
C ALA A 66 6.98 -0.52 9.89
N LEU A 67 7.39 -0.61 8.62
CA LEU A 67 7.25 0.47 7.65
C LEU A 67 5.77 0.77 7.36
N VAL A 68 4.96 -0.28 7.14
CA VAL A 68 3.51 -0.14 6.95
C VAL A 68 2.88 0.50 8.18
N ALA A 69 3.25 0.06 9.38
CA ALA A 69 2.75 0.66 10.61
C ALA A 69 3.13 2.15 10.70
N MET A 70 4.39 2.50 10.43
CA MET A 70 4.88 3.88 10.48
C MET A 70 4.13 4.81 9.51
N ILE A 71 3.74 4.29 8.34
CA ILE A 71 3.03 5.06 7.31
C ILE A 71 1.54 5.17 7.61
N TYR A 72 0.89 4.05 7.97
CA TYR A 72 -0.57 3.96 8.02
C TYR A 72 -1.16 4.18 9.41
N VAL A 73 -0.41 3.96 10.49
CA VAL A 73 -0.92 4.15 11.86
C VAL A 73 -1.20 5.63 12.16
N PRO A 74 -0.31 6.61 11.89
CA PRO A 74 -0.59 8.01 12.21
C PRO A 74 -1.89 8.59 11.62
N PRO A 75 -2.20 8.42 10.32
CA PRO A 75 -3.48 8.90 9.76
C PRO A 75 -4.68 8.11 10.31
N LEU A 76 -4.51 6.82 10.62
CA LEU A 76 -5.57 6.00 11.22
C LEU A 76 -5.92 6.50 12.63
N VAL A 77 -4.92 6.87 13.44
CA VAL A 77 -5.10 7.48 14.77
C VAL A 77 -5.79 8.85 14.65
N ARG A 78 -5.54 9.61 13.58
CA ARG A 78 -6.22 10.88 13.29
C ARG A 78 -7.64 10.74 12.75
N GLY A 79 -8.09 9.52 12.44
CA GLY A 79 -9.41 9.27 11.84
C GLY A 79 -9.50 9.72 10.37
N GLU A 80 -8.36 9.85 9.68
CA GLU A 80 -8.32 10.25 8.28
C GLU A 80 -8.73 9.10 7.36
N ARG A 81 -9.43 9.44 6.27
CA ARG A 81 -9.76 8.44 5.25
C ARG A 81 -8.52 8.15 4.41
N ILE A 82 -7.99 6.93 4.55
CA ILE A 82 -6.85 6.46 3.76
C ILE A 82 -7.36 5.99 2.39
N ALA A 83 -7.02 6.73 1.32
CA ALA A 83 -7.38 6.40 -0.05
C ALA A 83 -6.13 6.44 -0.95
N PRO A 84 -5.44 5.30 -1.15
CA PRO A 84 -4.25 5.24 -1.99
C PRO A 84 -4.58 5.66 -3.43
N GLY A 85 -3.85 6.65 -3.96
CA GLY A 85 -4.04 7.14 -5.33
C GLY A 85 -5.29 7.98 -5.56
N ALA A 86 -6.03 8.35 -4.50
CA ALA A 86 -7.08 9.36 -4.64
C ALA A 86 -6.45 10.71 -5.05
N PRO A 87 -7.03 11.43 -6.02
CA PRO A 87 -6.60 12.79 -6.30
C PRO A 87 -6.65 13.59 -4.98
N PRO A 88 -5.66 14.47 -4.73
CA PRO A 88 -5.76 15.38 -3.59
C PRO A 88 -7.12 16.05 -3.65
N VAL A 89 -7.85 16.06 -2.53
CA VAL A 89 -9.17 16.70 -2.46
C VAL A 89 -8.95 18.17 -2.81
N GLN A 90 -9.18 18.51 -4.07
CA GLN A 90 -9.27 19.89 -4.49
C GLN A 90 -10.44 20.46 -3.69
N ASN A 91 -10.27 21.65 -3.11
CA ASN A 91 -11.33 22.39 -2.45
C ASN A 91 -12.39 22.77 -3.49
N GLN A 92 -13.14 21.79 -3.97
CA GLN A 92 -14.34 21.99 -4.73
C GLN A 92 -15.37 22.47 -3.72
N TRP A 93 -15.88 23.67 -3.94
CA TRP A 93 -16.95 24.26 -3.15
C TRP A 93 -18.25 23.50 -3.43
N ILE A 94 -18.33 22.27 -2.91
CA ILE A 94 -19.55 21.46 -2.90
C ILE A 94 -20.24 21.74 -1.57
N GLY A 95 -20.83 22.93 -1.49
CA GLY A 95 -21.78 23.33 -0.45
C GLY A 95 -21.25 23.31 0.99
N GLY A 96 -20.64 24.42 1.40
CA GLY A 96 -20.61 24.92 2.80
C GLY A 96 -20.02 24.02 3.90
N PRO A 97 -19.83 24.55 5.12
CA PRO A 97 -19.32 23.76 6.24
C PRO A 97 -20.23 22.58 6.54
N ARG A 98 -19.70 21.35 6.53
CA ARG A 98 -20.44 20.13 6.98
C ARG A 98 -20.63 20.07 8.50
N LYS A 99 -20.76 21.21 9.17
CA LYS A 99 -21.05 21.29 10.60
C LYS A 99 -22.42 21.93 10.76
N THR A 100 -23.41 21.05 10.90
CA THR A 100 -24.77 21.31 11.39
C THR A 100 -25.67 22.07 10.42
N THR A 101 -26.94 21.68 10.41
CA THR A 101 -28.06 22.28 9.69
C THR A 101 -28.27 23.72 10.15
N ALA A 102 -27.41 24.64 9.74
CA ALA A 102 -27.77 26.04 9.67
C ALA A 102 -28.57 26.20 8.38
N GLU A 103 -29.89 26.05 8.54
CA GLU A 103 -30.89 26.40 7.56
C GLU A 103 -30.54 27.77 6.95
N LEU A 104 -30.40 27.81 5.62
CA LEU A 104 -30.15 29.07 4.91
C LEU A 104 -31.32 29.99 5.23
N ALA A 105 -31.04 31.14 5.86
CA ALA A 105 -32.07 32.13 6.15
C ALA A 105 -32.77 32.51 4.84
N ALA A 106 -34.09 32.45 4.85
CA ALA A 106 -34.91 32.95 3.75
C ALA A 106 -34.62 34.46 3.56
N PRO A 107 -34.75 35.00 2.34
CA PRO A 107 -34.53 36.41 2.11
C PRO A 107 -35.60 37.23 2.84
N ASP A 108 -35.26 37.77 4.00
CA ASP A 108 -36.20 38.51 4.86
C ASP A 108 -36.31 40.01 4.50
N THR A 109 -35.48 40.54 3.59
CA THR A 109 -35.49 41.97 3.21
C THR A 109 -35.05 42.23 1.76
N ASP A 110 -35.42 43.41 1.23
CA ASP A 110 -35.04 43.90 -0.11
C ASP A 110 -33.52 44.15 -0.28
N GLU A 111 -32.74 44.12 0.80
CA GLU A 111 -31.26 44.19 0.78
C GLU A 111 -30.57 42.82 0.76
N SER A 112 -31.35 41.73 0.62
CA SER A 112 -30.83 40.36 0.70
C SER A 112 -29.82 40.04 -0.41
N GLN A 113 -28.59 39.72 0.00
CA GLN A 113 -27.48 39.26 -0.86
C GLN A 113 -27.57 37.75 -1.19
N ALA A 114 -28.78 37.20 -1.30
CA ALA A 114 -28.99 35.83 -1.77
C ALA A 114 -28.67 35.78 -3.29
N GLY A 115 -27.44 35.40 -3.63
CA GLY A 115 -26.91 35.45 -4.99
C GLY A 115 -27.67 34.59 -6.01
N GLY A 116 -27.81 35.10 -7.25
CA GLY A 116 -28.51 34.44 -8.34
C GLY A 116 -27.65 33.43 -9.12
N ALA A 117 -28.20 32.26 -9.41
CA ALA A 117 -27.59 31.26 -10.28
C ALA A 117 -27.80 31.60 -11.77
N ARG A 118 -26.74 31.50 -12.58
CA ARG A 118 -26.81 31.63 -14.04
C ARG A 118 -26.10 30.44 -14.69
N ALA A 119 -26.76 29.82 -15.67
CA ALA A 119 -26.14 28.81 -16.55
C ALA A 119 -26.22 29.31 -17.99
N ARG A 120 -25.17 29.04 -18.77
CA ARG A 120 -25.17 29.20 -20.23
C ARG A 120 -24.65 27.91 -20.82
N TRP A 121 -25.47 27.31 -21.68
CA TRP A 121 -25.16 26.11 -22.43
C TRP A 121 -24.40 26.48 -23.70
#